data_AF-A0A4R6YMH0-F1
#
_entry.id   AF-A0A4R6YMH0-F1
#
_cell.length_a   1.000
_cell.length_b   1.000
_cell.length_c   1.000
_cell.angle_alpha   90.00
_cell.angle_beta   90.00
_cell.angle_gamma   90.00
#
_symmetry.space_group_name_H-M   'P 1'
#
loop_
_entity.id
_entity.type
_entity.pdbx_description
1 polymer ?
#
loop_
_entity_poly.entity_id
_entity_poly.type
_entity_poly.pdbx_seq_one_letter_code
_entity_poly.pdbx_strand_id
1 'polypeptide(L)'
;MSSTAENSYVQAWQCIGCGRIEAPQPCIGVCRDRKVLLVGKEDHEAALAEIQRLRTALTCASAMLRRFGMATPHVGQWENSYRALQLQVREVLAVLSAGAT
;
A
#
# COMPACT_ATOMS: atom_id res chain seq x y z
N MET A 1 -20.21 -16.39 -1.18
CA MET A 1 -19.67 -16.98 -2.41
C MET A 1 -18.28 -16.43 -2.60
N SER A 2 -17.30 -17.14 -2.04
CA SER A 2 -15.88 -16.80 -2.12
C SER A 2 -15.37 -17.09 -3.53
N SER A 3 -14.73 -16.11 -4.16
CA SER A 3 -13.82 -16.35 -5.29
C SER A 3 -12.47 -15.77 -4.90
N THR A 4 -11.57 -16.65 -4.48
CA THR A 4 -10.17 -16.33 -4.28
C THR A 4 -9.49 -16.36 -5.65
N ALA A 5 -9.02 -15.19 -6.09
CA ALA A 5 -7.89 -15.01 -7.00
C ALA A 5 -7.85 -15.86 -8.28
N GLU A 6 -8.66 -15.50 -9.27
CA GLU A 6 -8.38 -15.86 -10.66
C GLU A 6 -8.42 -14.59 -11.52
N ASN A 7 -7.24 -13.96 -11.63
CA ASN A 7 -6.87 -12.85 -12.51
C ASN A 7 -7.67 -11.52 -12.34
N SER A 8 -7.21 -10.66 -11.43
CA SER A 8 -7.74 -9.29 -11.15
C SER A 8 -7.61 -8.28 -12.31
N TYR A 9 -7.26 -8.76 -13.50
CA TYR A 9 -6.98 -7.93 -14.66
C TYR A 9 -7.81 -8.37 -15.87
N VAL A 10 -8.58 -7.42 -16.38
CA VAL A 10 -9.30 -7.55 -17.65
C VAL A 10 -8.39 -7.12 -18.78
N GLN A 11 -8.24 -7.98 -19.78
CA GLN A 11 -7.49 -7.65 -20.99
C GLN A 11 -8.35 -6.75 -21.87
N ALA A 12 -7.75 -5.66 -22.37
CA ALA A 12 -8.38 -4.78 -23.34
C ALA A 12 -7.37 -4.34 -24.40
N TRP A 13 -7.88 -3.81 -25.51
CA TRP A 13 -7.07 -3.17 -26.54
C TRP A 13 -7.17 -1.66 -26.41
N GLN A 14 -6.02 -1.01 -26.31
CA GLN A 14 -5.91 0.44 -26.28
C GLN A 14 -5.21 0.95 -27.53
N CYS A 15 -5.84 1.88 -28.24
CA CYS A 15 -5.17 2.60 -29.32
C CYS A 15 -4.02 3.45 -28.77
N ILE A 16 -2.82 3.27 -29.31
CA ILE A 16 -1.63 4.02 -28.90
C ILE A 16 -1.66 5.49 -29.35
N GLY A 17 -2.50 5.84 -30.33
CA GLY A 17 -2.60 7.20 -30.86
C GLY A 17 -3.62 8.06 -30.12
N CYS A 18 -4.85 7.56 -29.95
CA CYS A 18 -5.95 8.32 -29.35
C CYS A 18 -6.40 7.83 -27.97
N GLY A 19 -5.81 6.75 -27.44
CA GLY A 19 -6.13 6.24 -26.11
C GLY A 19 -7.46 5.48 -25.99
N ARG A 20 -8.23 5.33 -27.08
CA ARG A 20 -9.49 4.57 -27.12
C ARG A 20 -9.29 3.16 -26.57
N ILE A 21 -10.16 2.77 -25.64
CA ILE A 21 -10.35 1.39 -25.16
C ILE A 21 -11.64 0.88 -25.81
N GLU A 22 -11.64 -0.34 -26.37
CA GLU A 22 -12.73 -0.85 -27.25
C GLU A 22 -14.15 -0.41 -26.86
N ALA A 23 -14.66 0.53 -27.65
CA ALA A 23 -16.06 0.92 -27.79
C ALA A 23 -16.33 1.11 -29.30
N PRO A 24 -17.57 0.87 -29.78
CA PRO A 24 -17.88 0.47 -31.16
C PRO A 24 -17.89 1.61 -32.19
N GLN A 25 -17.00 2.61 -32.08
CA GLN A 25 -16.89 3.67 -33.11
C GLN A 25 -15.68 3.46 -34.03
N PRO A 26 -15.84 3.62 -35.35
CA PRO A 26 -14.78 3.38 -36.32
C PRO A 26 -13.68 4.44 -36.21
N CYS A 27 -12.44 3.99 -35.98
CA CYS A 27 -11.26 4.84 -36.07
C CYS A 27 -10.95 5.14 -37.55
N ILE A 28 -10.70 6.42 -37.88
CA ILE A 28 -10.42 6.97 -39.23
C ILE A 28 -9.04 6.52 -39.80
N GLY A 29 -8.50 5.38 -39.35
CA GLY A 29 -7.48 4.66 -40.12
C GLY A 29 -6.01 4.96 -39.82
N VAL A 30 -5.63 5.18 -38.56
CA VAL A 30 -4.20 5.20 -38.14
C VAL A 30 -3.93 4.48 -36.81
N CYS A 31 -4.96 3.89 -36.21
CA CYS A 31 -4.88 3.30 -34.88
C CYS A 31 -4.06 2.01 -34.90
N ARG A 32 -2.90 2.03 -34.21
CA ARG A 32 -2.19 0.83 -33.76
C ARG A 32 -2.67 0.53 -32.34
N ASP A 33 -3.13 -0.68 -32.09
CA ASP A 33 -3.59 -1.07 -30.77
C ASP A 33 -2.50 -1.83 -30.00
N ARG A 34 -2.46 -1.65 -28.68
CA ARG A 34 -1.66 -2.45 -27.77
C ARG A 34 -2.57 -3.14 -26.77
N LYS A 35 -2.18 -4.34 -26.38
CA LYS A 35 -2.83 -5.06 -25.28
C LYS A 35 -2.52 -4.35 -23.97
N VAL A 36 -3.55 -4.06 -23.19
CA VAL A 36 -3.47 -3.48 -21.85
C VAL A 36 -4.20 -4.37 -20.84
N LEU A 37 -3.85 -4.20 -19.57
CA LEU A 37 -4.50 -4.83 -18.43
C LEU A 37 -5.21 -3.75 -17.64
N LEU A 38 -6.51 -3.92 -17.41
CA LEU A 38 -7.35 -3.03 -16.64
C LEU A 38 -7.76 -3.73 -15.35
N VAL A 39 -7.89 -2.96 -14.28
CA VAL A 39 -8.42 -3.42 -13.00
C VAL A 39 -9.75 -2.72 -12.74
N GLY A 40 -10.66 -3.37 -12.02
CA GLY A 40 -11.90 -2.75 -11.58
C GLY A 40 -11.62 -1.50 -10.75
N LYS A 41 -12.48 -0.48 -10.88
CA LYS A 41 -12.34 0.76 -10.10
C LYS A 41 -12.32 0.48 -8.59
N GLU A 42 -13.25 -0.37 -8.13
CA GLU A 42 -13.40 -0.71 -6.71
C GLU A 42 -12.15 -1.43 -6.18
N ASP A 43 -11.61 -2.39 -6.93
CA ASP A 43 -10.37 -3.09 -6.56
C ASP A 43 -9.17 -2.13 -6.49
N HIS A 44 -9.07 -1.20 -7.44
CA HIS A 44 -8.03 -0.17 -7.44
C HIS A 44 -8.16 0.79 -6.25
N GLU A 45 -9.38 1.25 -5.94
CA GLU A 45 -9.64 2.13 -4.81
C GLU A 45 -9.38 1.42 -3.47
N ALA A 46 -9.76 0.15 -3.36
CA ALA A 46 -9.45 -0.68 -2.19
C ALA A 46 -7.93 -0.85 -2.00
N ALA A 47 -7.19 -1.12 -3.08
CA ALA A 47 -5.73 -1.22 -3.03
C ALA A 47 -5.08 0.12 -2.61
N LEU A 48 -5.57 1.25 -3.12
CA LEU A 48 -5.07 2.58 -2.73
C LEU A 48 -5.36 2.90 -1.25
N ALA A 49 -6.56 2.58 -0.77
CA ALA A 49 -6.93 2.75 0.63
C ALA A 49 -6.03 1.92 1.56
N GLU A 50 -5.76 0.67 1.16
CA GLU A 50 -4.89 -0.23 1.90
C GLU A 50 -3.43 0.25 1.93
N ILE A 51 -2.90 0.69 0.78
CA ILE A 51 -1.58 1.31 0.70
C ILE A 51 -1.48 2.52 1.62
N GLN A 52 -2.50 3.38 1.66
CA GLN A 52 -2.50 4.57 2.49
C GLN A 52 -2.53 4.22 3.99
N ARG A 53 -3.29 3.20 4.37
CA ARG A 53 -3.35 2.68 5.73
C ARG A 53 -2.00 2.11 6.17
N LEU A 54 -1.38 1.25 5.35
CA LEU A 54 -0.06 0.68 5.58
C LEU A 54 1.02 1.76 5.71
N ARG A 55 1.02 2.78 4.83
CA ARG A 55 1.94 3.92 4.91
C ARG A 55 1.78 4.70 6.20
N THR A 56 0.54 4.89 6.66
CA THR A 56 0.25 5.58 7.92
C THR A 56 0.80 4.80 9.12
N ALA A 57 0.57 3.49 9.16
CA ALA A 57 1.12 2.61 10.19
C ALA A 57 2.66 2.62 10.19
N LEU A 58 3.28 2.51 9.02
CA LEU A 58 4.74 2.53 8.87
C LEU A 58 5.36 3.86 9.31
N THR A 59 4.71 4.98 8.98
CA THR A 59 5.16 6.32 9.38
C THR A 59 5.12 6.47 10.90
N CYS A 60 4.02 6.02 11.52
CA CYS A 60 3.86 6.04 12.97
C CYS A 60 4.91 5.17 13.67
N ALA A 61 5.08 3.92 13.24
CA ALA A 61 6.10 3.01 13.75
C ALA A 61 7.53 3.58 13.61
N SER A 62 7.84 4.17 12.45
CA SER A 62 9.14 4.78 12.18
C SER A 62 9.43 5.95 13.13
N ALA A 63 8.43 6.79 13.41
CA ALA A 63 8.58 7.89 14.35
C ALA A 63 8.85 7.40 15.78
N MET A 64 8.16 6.34 16.22
CA MET A 64 8.38 5.71 17.52
C MET A 64 9.81 5.12 17.64
N LEU A 65 10.25 4.36 16.64
CA LEU A 65 11.58 3.74 16.63
C LEU A 65 12.71 4.77 16.57
N ARG A 66 12.54 5.87 15.82
CA ARG A 66 13.52 6.97 15.77
C ARG A 66 13.75 7.61 17.13
N ARG A 67 12.69 7.83 17.93
CA ARG A 67 12.84 8.39 19.28
C ARG A 67 13.74 7.53 20.15
N PHE A 68 13.58 6.21 20.08
CA PHE A 68 14.42 5.29 20.82
C PHE A 68 15.86 5.23 20.28
N GLY A 69 16.04 5.16 18.96
CA GLY A 69 17.38 5.12 18.34
C GLY A 69 18.24 6.33 18.70
N MET A 70 17.64 7.45 19.12
CA MET A 70 18.32 8.65 19.60
C MET A 70 18.39 8.77 21.13
N ALA A 71 17.70 7.91 21.88
CA ALA A 71 17.65 7.99 23.32
C ALA A 71 18.94 7.44 23.94
N THR A 72 19.62 8.25 24.74
CA THR A 72 20.76 7.81 25.55
C THR A 72 20.34 7.74 27.01
N PRO A 73 20.35 6.56 27.65
CA PRO A 73 19.98 6.43 29.06
C PRO A 73 21.00 7.17 29.94
N HIS A 74 20.52 7.79 31.02
CA HIS A 74 21.40 8.29 32.07
C HIS A 74 22.10 7.12 32.80
N VAL A 75 23.27 7.40 33.37
CA VAL A 75 24.02 6.42 34.18
C VAL A 75 23.14 5.90 35.31
N GLY A 76 23.06 4.57 35.44
CA GLY A 76 22.24 3.90 36.46
C GLY A 76 20.74 3.84 36.18
N GLN A 77 20.26 4.30 35.02
CA GLN A 77 18.83 4.29 34.63
C GLN A 77 18.52 3.29 33.49
N TRP A 78 19.43 2.36 33.21
CA TRP A 78 19.32 1.45 32.08
C TRP A 78 18.10 0.53 32.19
N GLU A 79 17.72 0.04 33.38
CA GLU A 79 16.53 -0.81 33.54
C GLU A 79 15.26 -0.04 33.19
N ASN A 80 15.15 1.21 33.61
CA ASN A 80 13.99 2.05 33.34
C ASN A 80 13.87 2.36 31.85
N SER A 81 14.99 2.68 31.19
CA SER A 81 15.03 2.87 29.74
C SER A 81 14.70 1.58 28.97
N TYR A 82 15.14 0.43 29.46
CA TYR A 82 14.82 -0.87 28.86
C TYR A 82 13.32 -1.23 29.00
N ARG A 83 12.71 -0.99 30.16
CA ARG A 83 11.25 -1.18 30.34
C ARG A 83 10.44 -0.23 29.44
N ALA A 84 10.87 1.02 29.32
CA ALA A 84 10.25 1.98 28.40
C ALA A 84 10.35 1.51 26.94
N LEU A 85 11.50 0.96 26.54
CA LEU A 85 11.65 0.34 25.22
C LEU A 85 10.66 -0.80 25.00
N GLN A 86 10.55 -1.73 25.96
CA GLN A 86 9.63 -2.86 25.82
C GLN A 86 8.18 -2.39 25.65
N LEU A 87 7.77 -1.32 26.33
CA LEU A 87 6.44 -0.73 26.15
C LEU A 87 6.28 -0.14 24.76
N GLN A 88 7.22 0.68 24.30
CA GLN A 88 7.19 1.28 22.97
C GLN A 88 7.22 0.24 21.84
N VAL A 89 7.96 -0.85 22.01
CA VAL A 89 7.98 -1.95 21.03
C VAL A 89 6.61 -2.63 20.94
N ARG A 90 5.93 -2.86 22.07
CA ARG A 90 4.57 -3.42 22.05
C ARG A 90 3.60 -2.48 21.33
N GLU A 91 3.71 -1.17 21.53
CA GLU A 91 2.92 -0.17 20.82
C GLU A 91 3.21 -0.19 19.31
N VAL A 92 4.48 -0.23 18.91
CA VAL A 92 4.88 -0.34 17.50
C VAL A 92 4.33 -1.61 16.86
N LEU A 93 4.44 -2.75 17.53
CA LEU A 93 3.92 -4.03 17.04
C LEU A 93 2.39 -3.97 16.89
N ALA A 94 1.67 -3.35 17.83
CA ALA A 94 0.23 -3.16 17.73
C ALA A 94 -0.17 -2.27 16.54
N VAL A 95 0.57 -1.18 16.29
CA VAL A 95 0.36 -0.30 15.13
C VAL A 95 0.61 -1.05 13.82
N LEU A 96 1.68 -1.83 13.75
CA LEU A 96 2.02 -2.60 12.55
C LEU A 96 1.02 -3.74 12.29
N SER A 97 0.56 -4.44 13.33
CA SER A 97 -0.46 -5.48 13.19
C SER A 97 -1.82 -4.91 12.80
N ALA A 98 -2.19 -3.76 13.39
CA ALA A 98 -3.41 -3.05 13.03
C ALA A 98 -3.34 -2.40 11.64
N GLY A 99 -2.13 -2.20 11.11
CA GLY A 99 -1.85 -1.76 9.75
C GLY A 99 -1.75 -2.91 8.74
N ALA A 100 -1.67 -4.17 9.17
CA ALA A 100 -1.55 -5.35 8.32
C ALA A 100 -2.86 -6.16 8.17
N THR A 101 -3.86 -5.86 9.00
CA THR A 101 -5.20 -6.49 8.99
C THR A 101 -6.15 -5.72 8.12
#